data_AF-A0A7C6M2T3-F1
#
_entry.id   AF-A0A7C6M2T3-F1
#
_cell.length_a   1.000
_cell.length_b   1.000
_cell.length_c   1.000
_cell.angle_alpha   90.00
_cell.angle_beta   90.00
_cell.angle_gamma   90.00
#
_symmetry.space_group_name_H-M   'P 1'
#
loop_
_entity.id
_entity.type
_entity.pdbx_description
1 polymer ?
#
loop_
_entity_poly.entity_id
_entity_poly.type
_entity_poly.pdbx_seq_one_letter_code
_entity_poly.pdbx_strand_id
1 'polypeptide(L)'
;MIQSKYSKYPLLLLALLFATAACEKVITLDTERYIPKIVMNGILSPDSLIEIKVSKSFLYTDTTPNRNLMERASLTLFVNNMEVEKLRMVRVDTIKGHDRLFDYTALVSVYRSSVYPKAGDRVRVEASAVGYPTAWAETTVPIPPVIHSVDTATFITKRS
;
A
#
# COMPACT_ATOMS: atom_id res chain seq x y z
N MET A 1 -34.04 49.13 -42.23
CA MET A 1 -32.96 48.36 -41.58
C MET A 1 -33.18 48.52 -40.09
N ILE A 2 -33.46 47.49 -39.31
CA ILE A 2 -32.45 46.56 -38.79
C ILE A 2 -33.15 45.22 -38.53
N GLN A 3 -32.80 44.20 -39.29
CA GLN A 3 -33.24 42.81 -39.06
C GLN A 3 -32.60 42.35 -37.76
N SER A 4 -33.40 42.14 -36.70
CA SER A 4 -32.94 41.57 -35.43
C SER A 4 -32.60 40.09 -35.65
N LYS A 5 -31.40 39.84 -36.17
CA LYS A 5 -30.84 38.50 -36.40
C LYS A 5 -30.50 37.76 -35.11
N TYR A 6 -30.73 38.34 -33.93
CA TYR A 6 -30.21 37.83 -32.65
C TYR A 6 -31.19 36.99 -31.81
N SER A 7 -32.42 36.80 -32.26
CA SER A 7 -33.51 36.21 -31.43
C SER A 7 -33.35 34.73 -31.07
N LYS A 8 -32.46 33.96 -31.72
CA LYS A 8 -32.30 32.51 -31.47
C LYS A 8 -31.04 32.13 -30.67
N TYR A 9 -30.05 33.02 -30.59
CA TYR A 9 -28.82 32.79 -29.83
C TYR A 9 -28.99 32.75 -28.30
N PRO A 10 -29.87 33.54 -27.65
CA PRO A 10 -29.99 33.46 -26.20
C PRO A 10 -30.61 32.13 -25.75
N LEU A 11 -31.53 31.57 -26.54
CA LEU A 11 -32.14 30.26 -26.27
C LEU A 11 -31.12 29.12 -26.41
N LEU A 12 -30.24 29.19 -27.41
CA LEU A 12 -29.16 28.23 -27.62
C LEU A 12 -28.12 28.29 -26.48
N LEU A 13 -27.73 29.50 -26.05
CA LEU A 13 -26.83 29.69 -24.91
C LEU A 13 -27.44 29.13 -23.62
N LEU A 14 -28.73 29.38 -23.40
CA LEU A 14 -29.44 28.87 -22.23
C LEU A 14 -29.51 27.33 -22.23
N ALA A 15 -29.80 26.73 -23.39
CA ALA A 15 -29.78 25.27 -23.57
C ALA A 15 -28.38 24.68 -23.35
N LEU A 16 -27.32 25.37 -23.79
CA LEU A 16 -25.93 24.96 -23.57
C LEU A 16 -25.55 25.04 -22.08
N LEU A 17 -26.00 26.09 -21.36
CA LEU A 17 -25.82 26.24 -19.91
C LEU A 17 -26.47 25.08 -19.12
N PHE A 18 -27.69 24.68 -19.48
CA PHE A 18 -28.35 23.53 -18.87
C PHE A 18 -27.69 22.19 -19.27
N ALA A 19 -27.15 22.08 -20.48
CA ALA A 19 -26.39 20.91 -20.92
C ALA A 19 -25.02 20.77 -20.21
N THR A 20 -24.49 21.86 -19.64
CA THR A 20 -23.27 21.86 -18.82
C THR A 20 -23.53 21.71 -17.32
N ALA A 21 -24.77 21.43 -16.90
CA ALA A 21 -25.05 21.02 -15.52
C ALA A 21 -24.36 19.66 -15.28
N ALA A 22 -23.10 19.73 -14.87
CA ALA A 22 -22.28 18.58 -14.62
C ALA A 22 -22.95 17.73 -13.54
N CYS A 23 -23.11 16.44 -13.81
CA CYS A 23 -23.49 15.48 -12.80
C CYS A 23 -22.33 15.40 -11.79
N GLU A 24 -22.44 16.14 -10.69
CA GLU A 24 -21.46 16.09 -9.62
C GLU A 24 -21.73 14.84 -8.77
N LYS A 25 -20.76 13.94 -8.75
CA LYS A 25 -20.78 12.82 -7.82
C LYS A 25 -20.25 13.30 -6.48
N VAL A 26 -21.15 13.60 -5.56
CA VAL A 26 -20.79 13.90 -4.17
C VAL A 26 -20.29 12.62 -3.50
N ILE A 27 -19.02 12.62 -3.09
CA ILE A 27 -18.43 11.53 -2.30
C ILE A 27 -18.53 11.93 -0.83
N THR A 28 -19.47 11.33 -0.10
CA THR A 28 -19.58 11.50 1.35
C THR A 28 -18.55 10.60 2.05
N LEU A 29 -17.51 11.20 2.60
CA LEU A 29 -16.55 10.51 3.47
C LEU A 29 -17.09 10.56 4.90
N ASP A 30 -17.51 9.41 5.45
CA ASP A 30 -17.84 9.31 6.89
C ASP A 30 -16.54 9.28 7.69
N THR A 31 -16.06 10.47 8.05
CA THR A 31 -14.83 10.65 8.86
C THR A 31 -15.09 10.49 10.35
N GLU A 32 -16.34 10.59 10.81
CA GLU A 32 -16.69 10.53 12.24
C GLU A 32 -16.56 9.12 12.81
N ARG A 33 -16.74 8.08 11.98
CA ARG A 33 -16.63 6.67 12.38
C ARG A 33 -15.33 6.00 11.92
N TYR A 34 -14.28 6.78 11.73
CA TYR A 34 -12.99 6.21 11.31
C TYR A 34 -12.32 5.43 12.45
N ILE A 35 -12.16 4.12 12.26
CA ILE A 35 -11.39 3.25 13.16
C ILE A 35 -10.06 2.89 12.46
N PRO A 36 -8.91 3.34 13.00
CA PRO A 36 -7.59 2.94 12.51
C PRO A 36 -7.42 1.41 12.46
N LYS A 37 -6.77 0.91 11.40
CA LYS A 37 -6.49 -0.52 11.19
C LYS A 37 -4.98 -0.77 11.17
N ILE A 38 -4.58 -1.95 11.60
CA ILE A 38 -3.19 -2.42 11.46
C ILE A 38 -2.90 -2.65 9.98
N VAL A 39 -1.78 -2.13 9.49
CA VAL A 39 -1.27 -2.33 8.14
C VAL A 39 0.07 -3.05 8.26
N MET A 40 0.16 -4.23 7.64
CA MET A 40 1.37 -5.04 7.58
C MET A 40 1.86 -5.13 6.14
N ASN A 41 3.16 -4.92 5.94
CA ASN A 41 3.83 -5.11 4.66
C ASN A 41 5.08 -5.94 4.88
N GLY A 42 5.35 -6.91 4.01
CA GLY A 42 6.53 -7.75 4.11
C GLY A 42 6.79 -8.45 2.79
N ILE A 43 8.05 -8.83 2.58
CA ILE A 43 8.48 -9.65 1.46
C ILE A 43 9.10 -10.90 2.06
N LEU A 44 8.72 -12.07 1.55
CA LEU A 44 9.29 -13.33 1.97
C LEU A 44 10.23 -13.84 0.88
N SER A 45 11.45 -14.18 1.28
CA SER A 45 12.44 -14.80 0.41
C SER A 45 13.20 -15.87 1.19
N PRO A 46 13.51 -17.03 0.59
CA PRO A 46 14.14 -18.15 1.29
C PRO A 46 15.58 -17.88 1.75
N ASP A 47 16.21 -16.83 1.22
CA ASP A 47 17.58 -16.39 1.54
C ASP A 47 17.62 -15.27 2.61
N SER A 48 16.48 -14.86 3.14
CA SER A 48 16.37 -13.73 4.05
C SER A 48 15.52 -14.05 5.29
N LEU A 49 15.83 -13.40 6.41
CA LEU A 49 14.95 -13.43 7.58
C LEU A 49 13.62 -12.77 7.25
N ILE A 50 12.53 -13.28 7.83
CA ILE A 50 11.21 -12.68 7.70
C ILE A 50 11.22 -11.30 8.37
N GLU A 51 10.99 -10.26 7.58
CA GLU A 51 10.86 -8.88 8.05
C GLU A 51 9.48 -8.32 7.68
N ILE A 52 8.75 -7.86 8.69
CA ILE A 52 7.40 -7.30 8.54
C ILE A 52 7.42 -5.85 9.03
N LYS A 53 7.05 -4.93 8.15
CA LYS A 53 6.83 -3.51 8.43
C LYS A 53 5.39 -3.31 8.85
N VAL A 54 5.21 -2.72 10.03
CA VAL A 54 3.90 -2.52 10.66
C VAL A 54 3.64 -1.03 10.83
N SER A 55 2.45 -0.61 10.43
CA SER A 55 1.96 0.76 10.56
C SER A 55 0.46 0.74 10.87
N LYS A 56 -0.13 1.91 11.06
CA LYS A 56 -1.58 2.07 11.19
C LYS A 56 -2.13 2.93 10.07
N SER A 57 -3.32 2.61 9.60
CA SER A 57 -4.03 3.48 8.68
C SER A 57 -4.37 4.81 9.37
N PHE A 58 -4.41 5.89 8.61
CA PHE A 58 -4.79 7.23 9.09
C PHE A 58 -5.62 7.94 8.01
N LEU A 59 -6.38 8.96 8.40
CA LEU A 59 -7.14 9.79 7.45
C LEU A 59 -6.20 10.70 6.68
N TYR A 60 -6.52 10.97 5.41
CA TYR A 60 -5.73 11.90 4.59
C TYR A 60 -5.64 13.31 5.21
N THR A 61 -6.67 13.73 5.94
CA THR A 61 -6.74 15.02 6.64
C THR A 61 -5.96 15.04 7.97
N ASP A 62 -5.46 13.90 8.44
CA ASP A 62 -4.67 13.83 9.66
C ASP A 62 -3.25 14.35 9.39
N THR A 63 -2.93 15.52 9.94
CA THR A 63 -1.62 16.17 9.79
C THR A 63 -0.71 15.91 10.99
N THR A 64 -1.11 15.05 11.94
CA THR A 64 -0.30 14.82 13.14
C THR A 64 1.04 14.16 12.77
N PRO A 65 2.13 14.57 13.45
CA PRO A 65 3.39 13.83 13.38
C PRO A 65 3.16 12.38 13.82
N ASN A 66 3.81 11.43 13.15
CA ASN A 66 3.74 10.00 13.49
C ASN A 66 2.34 9.37 13.40
N ARG A 67 1.38 9.99 12.72
CA ARG A 67 0.00 9.48 12.53
C ARG A 67 -0.10 8.03 12.05
N ASN A 68 0.92 7.54 11.35
CA ASN A 68 0.98 6.20 10.79
C ASN A 68 1.82 5.22 11.63
N LEU A 69 2.53 5.69 12.66
CA LEU A 69 3.34 4.85 13.53
C LEU A 69 2.42 3.92 14.33
N MET A 70 2.75 2.63 14.32
CA MET A 70 2.11 1.64 15.17
C MET A 70 3.02 1.33 16.34
N GLU A 71 2.59 1.68 17.55
CA GLU A 71 3.29 1.41 18.79
C GLU A 71 2.78 0.13 19.43
N ARG A 72 3.70 -0.67 20.01
CA ARG A 72 3.37 -1.82 20.86
C ARG A 72 2.49 -2.89 20.19
N ALA A 73 2.67 -3.12 18.89
CA ALA A 73 2.08 -4.29 18.23
C ALA A 73 2.82 -5.58 18.65
N SER A 74 2.06 -6.66 18.84
CA SER A 74 2.56 -8.01 19.03
C SER A 74 2.32 -8.80 17.76
N LEU A 75 3.39 -9.37 17.20
CA LEU A 75 3.33 -10.18 15.98
C LEU A 75 3.69 -11.62 16.30
N THR A 76 2.81 -12.55 15.92
CA THR A 76 3.03 -14.00 16.05
C THR A 76 3.25 -14.61 14.68
N LEU A 77 4.32 -15.39 14.54
CA LEU A 77 4.70 -16.11 13.33
C LEU A 77 4.19 -17.54 13.39
N PHE A 78 3.58 -17.98 12.30
CA PHE A 78 3.22 -19.35 12.05
C PHE A 78 3.88 -19.84 10.77
N VAL A 79 4.49 -21.02 10.82
CA VAL A 79 5.05 -21.70 9.65
C VAL A 79 4.43 -23.08 9.56
N ASN A 80 3.84 -23.40 8.41
CA ASN A 80 3.11 -24.66 8.17
C ASN A 80 2.08 -24.94 9.29
N ASN A 81 1.29 -23.92 9.62
CA ASN A 81 0.22 -23.93 10.63
C ASN A 81 0.67 -24.13 12.10
N MET A 82 1.97 -24.14 12.39
CA MET A 82 2.50 -24.20 13.75
C MET A 82 2.98 -22.82 14.20
N GLU A 83 2.65 -22.42 15.43
CA GLU A 83 3.23 -21.22 16.05
C GLU A 83 4.73 -21.45 16.26
N VAL A 84 5.54 -20.54 15.74
CA VAL A 84 7.00 -20.65 15.81
C VAL A 84 7.57 -19.69 16.83
N GLU A 85 7.21 -18.41 16.73
CA GLU A 85 7.72 -17.38 17.63
C GLU A 85 6.89 -16.10 17.59
N LYS A 86 7.17 -15.19 18.52
CA LYS A 86 6.77 -13.78 18.43
C LYS A 86 7.90 -12.95 17.85
N LEU A 87 7.62 -12.19 16.78
CA LEU A 87 8.63 -11.35 16.14
C LEU A 87 9.05 -10.23 17.09
N ARG A 88 10.32 -9.83 16.99
CA ARG A 88 10.88 -8.73 17.79
C ARG A 88 10.92 -7.46 16.95
N MET A 89 10.46 -6.35 17.53
CA MET A 89 10.71 -5.05 16.93
C MET A 89 12.21 -4.78 16.96
N VAL A 90 12.79 -4.47 15.81
CA VAL A 90 14.23 -4.22 15.66
C VAL A 90 14.54 -2.74 15.46
N ARG A 91 13.65 -2.00 14.79
CA ARG A 91 13.84 -0.56 14.49
C ARG A 91 12.52 0.09 14.06
N VAL A 92 12.56 1.41 13.95
CA VAL A 92 11.53 2.21 13.29
C VAL A 92 12.17 2.87 12.07
N ASP A 93 11.66 2.57 10.89
CA ASP A 93 12.15 3.14 9.63
C ASP A 93 11.35 4.42 9.29
N THR A 94 12.05 5.44 8.81
CA THR A 94 11.46 6.68 8.29
C THR A 94 11.42 6.62 6.77
N ILE A 95 10.22 6.52 6.20
CA ILE A 95 9.99 6.55 4.77
C ILE A 95 9.63 7.98 4.38
N LYS A 96 10.46 8.59 3.52
CA LYS A 96 10.14 9.86 2.88
C LYS A 96 9.72 9.60 1.45
N GLY A 97 8.65 10.25 1.01
CA GLY A 97 8.16 10.15 -0.35
C GLY A 97 7.59 11.48 -0.81
N HIS A 98 7.39 11.57 -2.11
CA HIS A 98 6.71 12.68 -2.75
C HIS A 98 5.46 12.14 -3.43
N ASP A 99 4.30 12.61 -3.00
CA ASP A 99 3.07 12.45 -3.78
C ASP A 99 2.91 13.67 -4.68
N ARG A 100 2.07 13.59 -5.73
CA ARG A 100 1.85 14.63 -6.74
C ARG A 100 1.58 16.03 -6.19
N LEU A 101 1.11 16.11 -4.95
CA LEU A 101 0.73 17.35 -4.29
C LEU A 101 1.63 17.73 -3.11
N PHE A 102 2.25 16.77 -2.41
CA PHE A 102 2.96 17.02 -1.15
C PHE A 102 4.07 16.00 -0.88
N ASP A 103 5.13 16.45 -0.23
CA ASP A 103 6.08 15.56 0.45
C ASP A 103 5.43 14.95 1.68
N TYR A 104 5.68 13.66 1.91
CA TYR A 104 5.23 12.98 3.11
C TYR A 104 6.36 12.23 3.79
N THR A 105 6.27 12.17 5.12
CA THR A 105 7.11 11.33 5.97
C THR A 105 6.22 10.35 6.71
N ALA A 106 6.56 9.08 6.64
CA ALA A 106 5.84 7.96 7.23
C ALA A 106 6.80 7.15 8.11
N LEU A 107 6.40 6.86 9.34
CA LEU A 107 7.16 5.99 10.25
C LEU A 107 6.59 4.58 10.27
N VAL A 108 7.43 3.57 10.15
CA VAL A 108 7.00 2.16 10.19
C VAL A 108 7.83 1.38 11.19
N SER A 109 7.16 0.61 12.05
CA SER A 109 7.82 -0.28 13.00
C SER A 109 8.24 -1.56 12.29
N VAL A 110 9.51 -1.93 12.37
CA VAL A 110 10.05 -3.10 11.70
C VAL A 110 10.20 -4.24 12.69
N TYR A 111 9.56 -5.36 12.37
CA TYR A 111 9.60 -6.59 13.14
C TYR A 111 10.36 -7.65 12.37
N ARG A 112 11.26 -8.36 13.04
CA ARG A 112 12.11 -9.37 12.41
C ARG A 112 12.00 -10.70 13.15
N SER A 113 11.96 -11.76 12.37
CA SER A 113 12.03 -13.15 12.82
C SER A 113 13.47 -13.60 13.06
N SER A 114 13.65 -14.67 13.84
CA SER A 114 14.92 -15.41 13.93
C SER A 114 15.02 -16.57 12.94
N VAL A 115 13.97 -16.80 12.14
CA VAL A 115 13.81 -17.97 11.25
C VAL A 115 13.97 -17.57 9.79
N TYR A 116 14.70 -18.40 9.05
CA TYR A 116 14.74 -18.37 7.59
C TYR A 116 13.67 -19.31 7.04
N PRO A 117 12.69 -18.80 6.28
CA PRO A 117 11.66 -19.66 5.73
C PRO A 117 12.23 -20.45 4.55
N LYS A 118 11.76 -21.67 4.33
CA LYS A 118 12.19 -22.50 3.21
C LYS A 118 11.29 -22.29 2.01
N ALA A 119 11.82 -22.54 0.81
CA ALA A 119 11.00 -22.57 -0.40
C ALA A 119 9.82 -23.55 -0.23
N GLY A 120 8.60 -23.09 -0.51
CA GLY A 120 7.37 -23.86 -0.31
C GLY A 120 6.76 -23.79 1.10
N ASP A 121 7.42 -23.18 2.09
CA ASP A 121 6.82 -23.00 3.42
C ASP A 121 5.59 -22.09 3.34
N ARG A 122 4.52 -22.46 4.06
CA ARG A 122 3.32 -21.64 4.26
C ARG A 122 3.52 -20.78 5.49
N VAL A 123 3.70 -19.48 5.28
CA VAL A 123 3.99 -18.51 6.33
C VAL A 123 2.76 -17.67 6.60
N ARG A 124 2.32 -17.63 7.86
CA ARG A 124 1.24 -16.78 8.35
C ARG A 124 1.77 -15.89 9.46
N VAL A 125 1.41 -14.61 9.40
CA VAL A 125 1.74 -13.63 10.45
C VAL A 125 0.44 -13.02 10.96
N GLU A 126 0.30 -12.99 12.29
CA GLU A 126 -0.82 -12.34 12.97
C GLU A 126 -0.32 -11.17 13.80
N ALA A 127 -0.90 -10.00 13.62
CA ALA A 127 -0.63 -8.81 14.40
C ALA A 127 -1.82 -8.42 15.27
N SER A 128 -1.53 -8.08 16.52
CA SER A 128 -2.48 -7.52 17.48
C SER A 128 -1.90 -6.28 18.16
N ALA A 129 -2.77 -5.32 18.45
CA ALA A 129 -2.44 -4.11 19.21
C ALA A 129 -3.67 -3.66 20.01
N VAL A 130 -3.45 -3.08 21.19
CA VAL A 130 -4.55 -2.64 22.06
C VAL A 130 -5.37 -1.55 21.37
N GLY A 131 -6.69 -1.76 21.27
CA GLY A 131 -7.60 -0.82 20.63
C GLY A 131 -7.71 -0.94 19.11
N TYR A 132 -7.09 -1.96 18.51
CA TYR A 132 -7.15 -2.22 17.06
C TYR A 132 -7.71 -3.62 16.78
N PRO A 133 -8.50 -3.80 15.71
CA PRO A 133 -8.80 -5.13 15.19
C PRO A 133 -7.51 -5.87 14.84
N THR A 134 -7.48 -7.18 15.09
CA THR A 134 -6.37 -8.03 14.68
C THR A 134 -6.28 -8.09 13.16
N ALA A 135 -5.05 -8.14 12.64
CA ALA A 135 -4.78 -8.30 11.22
C ALA A 135 -3.91 -9.54 11.02
N TRP A 136 -4.18 -10.28 9.96
CA TRP A 136 -3.38 -11.45 9.61
C TRP A 136 -3.17 -11.53 8.10
N ALA A 137 -2.06 -12.13 7.70
CA ALA A 137 -1.76 -12.42 6.31
C ALA A 137 -1.09 -13.79 6.23
N GLU A 138 -1.30 -14.49 5.13
CA GLU A 138 -0.71 -15.79 4.87
C GLU A 138 -0.32 -15.89 3.41
N THR A 139 0.86 -16.45 3.16
CA THR A 139 1.37 -16.70 1.81
C THR A 139 2.33 -17.87 1.82
N THR A 140 2.69 -18.36 0.64
CA THR A 140 3.70 -19.41 0.46
C THR A 140 4.98 -18.81 -0.06
N VAL A 141 6.12 -19.24 0.47
CA VAL A 141 7.43 -18.81 -0.03
C VAL A 141 7.65 -19.37 -1.44
N PRO A 142 7.98 -18.52 -2.42
CA PRO A 142 8.12 -18.95 -3.81
C PRO A 142 9.22 -20.00 -3.96
N ILE A 143 8.97 -20.99 -4.80
CA ILE A 143 9.96 -22.00 -5.18
C ILE A 143 10.74 -21.46 -6.38
N PRO A 144 12.09 -21.45 -6.33
CA PRO A 144 12.90 -21.04 -7.47
C PRO A 144 12.54 -21.84 -8.73
N PRO A 145 12.33 -21.18 -9.88
CA PRO A 145 12.03 -21.89 -11.12
C PRO A 145 13.26 -22.64 -11.64
N VAL A 146 13.03 -23.76 -12.31
CA VAL A 146 14.10 -24.49 -13.01
C VAL A 146 14.41 -23.77 -14.32
N ILE A 147 15.67 -23.36 -14.51
CA ILE A 147 16.13 -22.76 -15.77
C ILE A 147 16.52 -23.89 -16.71
N HIS A 148 15.72 -24.12 -17.76
CA HIS A 148 15.97 -25.20 -18.71
C HIS A 148 17.08 -24.88 -19.73
N SER A 149 17.13 -23.62 -20.20
CA SER A 149 18.16 -23.16 -21.12
C SER A 149 18.29 -21.64 -21.00
N VAL A 150 19.48 -21.13 -21.31
CA VAL A 150 19.78 -19.70 -21.43
C VAL A 150 20.35 -19.51 -22.83
N ASP A 151 19.63 -18.79 -23.68
CA ASP A 151 20.10 -18.48 -25.03
C ASP A 151 20.69 -17.07 -25.04
N THR A 152 22.00 -16.98 -25.23
CA THR A 152 22.74 -15.70 -25.27
C THR A 152 23.10 -15.36 -26.71
N ALA A 153 22.52 -14.28 -27.23
CA ALA A 153 22.93 -13.72 -28.51
C ALA A 153 24.31 -13.06 -28.38
N THR A 154 25.30 -13.55 -29.12
CA THR A 154 26.64 -12.94 -29.21
C THR A 154 26.65 -11.90 -30.33
N PHE A 155 26.91 -10.63 -29.99
CA PHE A 155 27.09 -9.57 -30.98
C PHE A 155 28.58 -9.38 -31.28
N ILE A 156 28.98 -9.62 -32.53
CA ILE A 156 30.34 -9.31 -33.01
C ILE A 156 30.37 -7.85 -33.45
N THR A 157 30.95 -6.97 -32.65
CA THR A 157 31.23 -5.59 -33.07
C THR A 157 32.44 -5.60 -34.01
N LYS A 158 32.25 -5.11 -35.24
CA LYS A 158 33.34 -4.96 -36.22
C LYS A 158 34.33 -3.90 -35.70
N ARG A 159 35.59 -4.27 -35.44
CA ARG A 159 36.65 -3.28 -35.18
C ARG A 159 36.95 -2.52 -36.48
N SER A 160 36.90 -1.19 -36.38
CA SER A 160 37.30 -0.23 -37.43
C SER A 160 38.77 -0.37 -37.77
#